data_AF-A0A2D9MK13-F1
#
_entry.id   AF-A0A2D9MK13-F1
#
_cell.length_a   1.000
_cell.length_b   1.000
_cell.length_c   1.000
_cell.angle_alpha   90.00
_cell.angle_beta   90.00
_cell.angle_gamma   90.00
#
_symmetry.space_group_name_H-M   'P 1'
#
loop_
_entity.id
_entity.type
_entity.pdbx_description
1 polymer ?
#
loop_
_entity_poly.entity_id
_entity_poly.type
_entity_poly.pdbx_seq_one_letter_code
_entity_poly.pdbx_strand_id
1 'polypeptide(L)'
;MTQLGRQIVTPFLIEIYNDGCLDQIKINEILRIIPRKRLVATANWQRTTVVVKLFFAPLRWKRNLSKDISGINLLRKSGLRAPAILHEGELADRKGAALILELVEDGKTVGEYFKEAESASERQLWFSRT
;
A
#
# COMPACT_ATOMS: atom_id res chain seq x y z
N MET A 1 20.85 20.99 1.13
CA MET A 1 21.67 19.96 0.45
C MET A 1 20.76 18.76 0.20
N THR A 2 20.10 18.74 -0.95
CA THR A 2 18.79 18.07 -1.11
C THR A 2 18.74 17.34 -2.45
N GLN A 3 19.45 16.21 -2.64
CA GLN A 3 19.32 15.47 -3.91
C GLN A 3 19.88 14.03 -4.03
N LEU A 4 20.32 13.35 -2.96
CA LEU A 4 20.79 11.97 -3.08
C LEU A 4 19.90 10.99 -2.30
N GLY A 5 19.14 10.15 -3.01
CA GLY A 5 18.64 8.89 -2.47
C GLY A 5 17.18 8.48 -2.70
N ARG A 6 16.49 8.88 -3.79
CA ARG A 6 15.07 8.49 -4.00
C ARG A 6 14.68 8.00 -5.39
N GLN A 7 15.57 7.28 -6.07
CA GLN A 7 15.15 6.50 -7.23
C GLN A 7 15.50 5.05 -6.97
N ILE A 8 14.53 4.32 -6.41
CA ILE A 8 14.61 2.87 -6.34
C ILE A 8 14.26 2.37 -7.73
N VAL A 9 15.20 1.72 -8.40
CA VAL A 9 14.98 1.15 -9.72
C VAL A 9 14.05 -0.04 -9.59
N THR A 10 13.03 -0.09 -10.45
CA THR A 10 12.11 -1.22 -10.59
C THR A 10 12.32 -1.89 -11.96
N PRO A 11 12.04 -3.20 -12.09
CA PRO A 11 11.57 -4.10 -11.05
C PRO A 11 12.68 -4.60 -10.12
N PHE A 12 12.30 -5.02 -8.90
CA PHE A 12 13.22 -5.69 -7.96
C PHE A 12 12.47 -6.77 -7.16
N LEU A 13 13.22 -7.70 -6.57
CA LEU A 13 12.67 -8.76 -5.72
C LEU A 13 12.80 -8.38 -4.25
N ILE A 14 11.81 -8.76 -3.46
CA ILE A 14 11.90 -8.84 -2.01
C ILE A 14 11.50 -10.24 -1.56
N GLU A 15 11.93 -10.60 -0.35
CA GLU A 15 11.59 -11.87 0.29
C GLU A 15 10.87 -11.60 1.61
N ILE A 16 9.79 -12.33 1.83
CA ILE A 16 9.02 -12.30 3.07
C ILE A 16 8.88 -13.70 3.64
N TYR A 17 8.70 -13.81 4.95
CA TYR A 17 8.26 -15.07 5.57
C TYR A 17 6.76 -15.28 5.32
N ASN A 18 6.43 -16.44 4.78
CA ASN A 18 5.07 -16.94 4.53
C ASN A 18 5.02 -18.40 5.02
N ASP A 19 4.18 -18.68 6.02
CA ASP A 19 4.04 -20.01 6.65
C ASP A 19 5.38 -20.68 7.05
N GLY A 20 6.34 -19.86 7.51
CA GLY A 20 7.67 -20.31 7.94
C GLY A 20 8.71 -20.47 6.82
N CYS A 21 8.29 -20.36 5.56
CA CYS A 21 9.17 -20.39 4.39
C CYS A 21 9.41 -18.96 3.85
N LEU A 22 10.49 -18.77 3.09
CA LEU A 22 10.68 -17.52 2.33
C LEU A 22 9.90 -17.59 1.02
N ASP A 23 9.13 -16.55 0.75
CA ASP A 23 8.37 -16.34 -0.49
C ASP A 23 8.83 -15.05 -1.17
N GLN A 24 8.94 -15.10 -2.50
CA GLN A 24 9.46 -14.00 -3.30
C GLN A 24 8.35 -13.15 -3.90
N ILE A 25 8.53 -11.84 -3.84
CA ILE A 25 7.61 -10.86 -4.41
C ILE A 25 8.38 -9.98 -5.40
N LYS A 26 7.88 -9.89 -6.64
CA LYS A 26 8.43 -8.99 -7.64
C LYS A 26 7.74 -7.64 -7.58
N ILE A 27 8.45 -6.64 -7.08
CA ILE A 27 8.01 -5.24 -7.08
C ILE A 27 8.14 -4.68 -8.50
N ASN A 28 7.04 -4.17 -9.06
CA ASN A 28 6.95 -3.73 -10.45
C ASN A 28 7.02 -2.20 -10.60
N GLU A 29 6.25 -1.46 -9.80
CA GLU A 29 6.20 0.00 -9.88
C GLU A 29 5.95 0.60 -8.51
N ILE A 30 6.67 1.69 -8.18
CA ILE A 30 6.52 2.36 -6.90
C ILE A 30 5.44 3.45 -7.00
N LEU A 31 4.36 3.26 -6.25
CA LEU A 31 3.25 4.21 -6.16
C LEU A 31 3.53 5.34 -5.18
N ARG A 32 4.24 5.06 -4.08
CA ARG A 32 4.57 6.07 -3.06
C ARG A 32 5.79 5.68 -2.24
N ILE A 33 6.65 6.65 -1.96
CA ILE A 33 7.74 6.50 -1.00
C ILE A 33 7.54 7.48 0.16
N ILE A 34 7.53 6.96 1.39
CA ILE A 34 7.81 7.75 2.59
C ILE A 34 9.18 7.31 3.14
N PRO A 35 10.22 8.09 2.90
CA PRO A 35 11.60 7.77 3.22
C PRO A 35 11.76 7.36 4.68
N ARG A 36 12.54 6.30 4.92
CA ARG A 36 12.79 5.72 6.25
C ARG A 36 11.53 5.25 7.01
N LYS A 37 10.37 5.18 6.34
CA LYS A 37 9.10 4.80 6.98
C LYS A 37 8.38 3.69 6.23
N ARG A 38 8.03 3.93 4.97
CA ARG A 38 7.26 2.99 4.15
C ARG A 38 7.43 3.19 2.66
N LEU A 39 7.13 2.14 1.90
CA LEU A 39 7.02 2.16 0.45
C LEU A 39 5.71 1.48 0.06
N VAL A 40 5.02 1.99 -0.96
CA VAL A 40 3.83 1.38 -1.56
C VAL A 40 4.14 1.15 -3.02
N ALA A 41 3.86 -0.05 -3.52
CA ALA A 41 4.16 -0.44 -4.89
C ALA A 41 3.12 -1.43 -5.43
N THR A 42 2.99 -1.49 -6.75
CA THR A 42 2.40 -2.64 -7.42
C THR A 42 3.44 -3.77 -7.49
N ALA A 43 2.98 -5.00 -7.45
CA ALA A 43 3.84 -6.17 -7.48
C ALA A 43 3.14 -7.38 -8.12
N ASN A 44 3.91 -8.36 -8.56
CA ASN A 44 3.40 -9.69 -8.85
C ASN A 44 3.74 -10.63 -7.69
N TRP A 45 2.72 -11.30 -7.16
CA TRP A 45 2.83 -12.30 -6.12
C TRP A 45 1.89 -13.47 -6.43
N GLN A 46 2.40 -14.70 -6.43
CA GLN A 46 1.63 -15.92 -6.76
C GLN A 46 0.82 -15.81 -8.08
N ARG A 47 1.43 -15.21 -9.11
CA ARG A 47 0.82 -14.95 -10.45
C ARG A 47 -0.31 -13.91 -10.47
N THR A 48 -0.53 -13.19 -9.37
CA THR A 48 -1.55 -12.14 -9.25
C THR A 48 -0.88 -10.77 -9.11
N THR A 49 -1.47 -9.73 -9.71
CA THR A 49 -1.05 -8.35 -9.47
C THR A 49 -1.67 -7.84 -8.17
N VAL A 50 -0.84 -7.30 -7.29
CA VAL A 50 -1.22 -6.89 -5.92
C VAL A 50 -0.63 -5.54 -5.58
N VAL A 51 -1.15 -4.92 -4.52
CA VAL A 51 -0.51 -3.77 -3.87
C VAL A 51 0.29 -4.26 -2.68
N VAL A 52 1.58 -3.91 -2.65
CA VAL A 52 2.47 -4.21 -1.53
C VAL A 52 2.80 -2.93 -0.78
N LYS A 53 2.60 -2.96 0.53
CA LYS A 53 2.98 -1.89 1.44
C LYS A 53 4.07 -2.37 2.37
N LEU A 54 5.27 -1.84 2.19
CA LEU A 54 6.44 -2.14 3.02
C LEU A 54 6.50 -1.17 4.19
N PHE A 55 6.71 -1.71 5.39
CA PHE A 55 6.92 -0.96 6.62
C PHE A 55 8.33 -1.26 7.14
N PHE A 56 9.18 -0.23 7.20
CA PHE A 56 10.58 -0.35 7.63
C PHE A 56 11.00 0.83 8.52
N ALA A 57 10.02 1.47 9.17
CA ALA A 57 10.29 2.49 10.18
C ALA A 57 10.98 1.83 11.39
N PRO A 58 12.21 2.24 11.77
CA PRO A 58 12.90 1.67 12.92
C PRO A 58 12.04 1.75 14.18
N LEU A 59 11.97 0.64 14.93
CA LEU A 59 11.19 0.48 16.17
C LEU A 59 9.67 0.67 16.05
N ARG A 60 9.14 1.03 14.87
CA ARG A 60 7.74 1.43 14.69
C ARG A 60 7.01 0.65 13.59
N TRP A 61 7.73 -0.15 12.80
CA TRP A 61 7.12 -0.86 11.68
C TRP A 61 6.01 -1.81 12.13
N LYS A 62 6.19 -2.58 13.24
CA LYS A 62 5.16 -3.47 13.79
C LYS A 62 3.86 -2.73 14.15
N ARG A 63 3.99 -1.61 14.87
CA ARG A 63 2.85 -0.76 15.23
C ARG A 63 2.17 -0.16 14.00
N ASN A 64 2.94 0.24 12.98
CA ASN A 64 2.37 0.83 11.76
C ASN A 64 1.62 -0.23 10.93
N LEU A 65 2.17 -1.43 10.79
CA LEU A 65 1.52 -2.58 10.15
C LEU A 65 0.19 -2.92 10.85
N SER A 66 0.24 -3.14 12.17
CA SER A 66 -0.94 -3.46 12.98
C SER A 66 -2.05 -2.39 12.87
N LYS A 67 -1.67 -1.10 12.86
CA LYS A 67 -2.62 -0.01 12.67
C LYS A 67 -3.29 -0.04 11.30
N ASP A 68 -2.51 -0.34 10.25
CA ASP A 68 -3.02 -0.41 8.88
C ASP A 68 -4.03 -1.57 8.73
N ILE A 69 -3.69 -2.75 9.26
CA ILE A 69 -4.57 -3.92 9.29
C ILE A 69 -5.84 -3.64 10.08
N SER A 70 -5.70 -3.05 11.27
CA SER A 70 -6.85 -2.68 12.10
C SER A 70 -7.77 -1.69 11.39
N GLY A 71 -7.19 -0.70 10.70
CA GLY A 71 -7.94 0.29 9.92
C GLY A 71 -8.70 -0.34 8.75
N ILE A 72 -8.04 -1.17 7.96
CA ILE A 72 -8.67 -1.88 6.84
C ILE A 72 -9.82 -2.77 7.34
N ASN A 73 -9.58 -3.54 8.41
CA ASN A 73 -10.60 -4.39 9.00
C ASN A 73 -11.80 -3.61 9.53
N LEU A 74 -11.57 -2.44 10.16
CA LEU A 74 -12.67 -1.59 10.63
C LEU A 74 -13.51 -1.07 9.47
N LEU A 75 -12.87 -0.58 8.40
CA LEU A 75 -13.57 -0.11 7.19
C LEU A 75 -14.43 -1.22 6.58
N ARG A 76 -13.87 -2.43 6.44
CA ARG A 76 -14.63 -3.59 5.91
C ARG A 76 -15.80 -3.95 6.81
N LYS A 77 -15.60 -3.96 8.14
CA LYS A 77 -16.66 -4.25 9.13
C LYS A 77 -17.77 -3.20 9.12
N SER A 78 -17.47 -1.95 8.80
CA SER A 78 -18.47 -0.87 8.67
C SER A 78 -19.13 -0.82 7.29
N GLY A 79 -18.92 -1.81 6.43
CA GLY A 79 -19.51 -1.86 5.08
C GLY A 79 -18.85 -0.91 4.07
N LEU A 80 -17.73 -0.27 4.44
CA LEU A 80 -16.98 0.58 3.51
C LEU A 80 -16.09 -0.28 2.62
N ARG A 81 -15.99 0.12 1.34
CA ARG A 81 -15.07 -0.51 0.40
C ARG A 81 -13.63 -0.27 0.85
N ALA A 82 -12.92 -1.35 1.13
CA ALA A 82 -11.50 -1.32 1.48
C ALA A 82 -10.85 -2.61 0.96
N PRO A 83 -9.57 -2.53 0.53
CA PRO A 83 -8.90 -3.65 -0.10
C PRO A 83 -8.85 -4.86 0.85
N ALA A 84 -9.09 -6.06 0.32
CA ALA A 84 -8.82 -7.31 1.01
C ALA A 84 -7.33 -7.40 1.38
N ILE A 85 -7.07 -7.86 2.60
CA ILE A 85 -5.73 -8.25 3.04
C ILE A 85 -5.51 -9.68 2.53
N LEU A 86 -4.57 -9.84 1.61
CA LEU A 86 -4.22 -11.14 1.05
C LEU A 86 -3.20 -11.86 1.93
N HIS A 87 -2.24 -11.12 2.50
CA HIS A 87 -1.22 -11.65 3.39
C HIS A 87 -0.47 -10.55 4.14
N GLU A 88 0.18 -10.90 5.25
CA GLU A 88 1.23 -10.08 5.88
C GLU A 88 2.42 -10.97 6.25
N GLY A 89 3.64 -10.45 6.10
CA GLY A 89 4.85 -11.21 6.40
C GLY A 89 6.04 -10.32 6.76
N GLU A 90 6.87 -10.77 7.70
CA GLU A 90 8.15 -10.09 8.00
C GLU A 90 9.09 -10.22 6.79
N LEU A 91 9.87 -9.17 6.51
CA LEU A 91 10.94 -9.23 5.51
C LEU A 91 12.00 -10.25 5.94
N ALA A 92 12.72 -10.85 4.98
CA ALA A 92 13.76 -11.83 5.26
C ALA A 92 14.82 -11.36 6.28
N ASP A 93 15.16 -10.06 6.26
CA ASP A 93 16.11 -9.44 7.18
C ASP A 93 15.53 -9.07 8.56
N ARG A 94 14.22 -9.29 8.77
CA ARG A 94 13.45 -9.00 9.99
C ARG A 94 13.48 -7.52 10.41
N LYS A 95 13.82 -6.60 9.50
CA LYS A 95 13.85 -5.14 9.77
C LYS A 95 12.57 -4.43 9.33
N GLY A 96 11.58 -5.18 8.89
CA GLY A 96 10.31 -4.66 8.45
C GLY A 96 9.33 -5.77 8.11
N ALA A 97 8.22 -5.37 7.50
CA ALA A 97 7.20 -6.30 7.01
C ALA A 97 6.53 -5.76 5.75
N ALA A 98 5.94 -6.67 4.98
CA ALA A 98 5.06 -6.39 3.87
C ALA A 98 3.62 -6.69 4.26
N LEU A 99 2.71 -5.79 3.88
CA LEU A 99 1.27 -6.04 3.83
C LEU A 99 0.89 -6.15 2.35
N ILE A 100 0.33 -7.29 1.97
CA ILE A 100 -0.12 -7.60 0.61
C ILE A 100 -1.64 -7.42 0.54
N LEU A 101 -2.07 -6.55 -0.37
CA LEU A 101 -3.45 -6.14 -0.53
C LEU A 101 -3.93 -6.42 -1.95
N GLU A 102 -5.24 -6.63 -2.10
CA GLU A 102 -5.86 -6.67 -3.43
C GLU A 102 -5.60 -5.35 -4.18
N LEU A 103 -5.33 -5.46 -5.48
CA LEU A 103 -5.33 -4.30 -6.36
C LEU A 103 -6.79 -3.96 -6.70
N VAL A 104 -7.20 -2.71 -6.47
CA VAL A 104 -8.53 -2.22 -6.81
C VAL A 104 -8.44 -1.51 -8.16
N GLU A 105 -8.92 -2.15 -9.22
CA GLU A 105 -8.79 -1.64 -10.60
C GLU A 105 -9.83 -0.55 -10.95
N ASP A 106 -11.02 -0.59 -10.34
CA ASP A 106 -12.15 0.29 -10.68
C ASP A 106 -12.30 1.51 -9.74
N GLY A 107 -11.22 1.92 -9.06
CA GLY A 107 -11.23 3.04 -8.13
C GLY A 107 -10.87 4.36 -8.79
N LYS A 108 -11.84 5.25 -9.01
CA LYS A 108 -11.52 6.66 -9.32
C LYS A 108 -10.90 7.32 -8.10
N THR A 109 -9.75 7.94 -8.29
CA THR A 109 -9.10 8.76 -7.27
C THR A 109 -9.93 10.02 -7.01
N VAL A 110 -9.83 10.57 -5.79
CA VAL A 110 -10.43 11.88 -5.48
C VAL A 110 -9.96 12.94 -6.48
N GLY A 111 -8.68 12.91 -6.90
CA GLY A 111 -8.15 13.83 -7.89
C GLY A 111 -8.82 13.73 -9.26
N GLU A 112 -9.20 12.53 -9.71
CA GLU A 112 -9.96 12.33 -10.94
C GLU A 112 -11.39 12.86 -10.82
N TYR A 113 -12.09 12.57 -9.72
CA TYR A 113 -13.41 13.16 -9.45
C TYR A 113 -13.36 14.70 -9.44
N PHE A 114 -12.29 15.28 -8.91
CA PHE A 114 -12.10 16.74 -8.89
C PHE A 114 -11.86 17.35 -10.27
N LYS A 115 -11.19 16.63 -11.17
CA LYS A 115 -10.95 17.05 -12.56
C LYS A 115 -12.22 16.95 -13.40
N GLU A 116 -13.06 15.96 -13.11
CA GLU A 116 -14.34 15.75 -13.80
C GLU A 116 -15.46 16.69 -13.31
N ALA A 117 -15.34 17.25 -12.11
CA ALA A 117 -16.33 18.21 -11.59
C ALA A 117 -16.28 19.53 -12.38
N GLU A 118 -17.40 19.87 -13.02
CA GLU A 118 -17.55 21.02 -13.93
C GLU A 118 -17.70 22.34 -13.17
N SER A 119 -18.10 22.31 -11.89
CA SER A 119 -18.27 23.52 -11.07
C SER A 119 -17.70 23.41 -9.65
N ALA A 120 -17.40 24.56 -9.05
CA ALA A 120 -17.00 24.65 -7.64
C ALA A 120 -18.09 24.11 -6.69
N SER A 121 -19.37 24.26 -7.07
CA SER A 121 -20.52 23.75 -6.33
C SER A 121 -20.62 22.22 -6.36
N GLU A 122 -20.29 21.57 -7.49
CA GLU A 122 -20.20 20.11 -7.57
C GLU A 122 -19.06 19.56 -6.71
N ARG A 123 -17.91 20.24 -6.68
CA ARG A 123 -16.78 19.86 -5.81
C ARG A 123 -17.16 19.88 -4.33
N GLN A 124 -18.00 20.83 -3.91
CA GLN A 124 -18.52 20.93 -2.55
C GLN A 124 -19.49 19.77 -2.21
N LEU A 125 -20.29 19.33 -3.19
CA LEU A 125 -21.29 18.27 -3.02
C LEU A 125 -20.67 16.88 -2.79
N TRP A 126 -19.48 16.63 -3.33
CA TRP A 126 -18.74 15.37 -3.12
C TRP A 126 -18.31 15.17 -1.66
N PHE A 127 -18.06 16.25 -0.90
CA PHE A 127 -17.72 16.15 0.52
C PHE A 127 -18.93 16.00 1.43
N SER A 128 -20.15 16.30 0.97
CA SER A 128 -21.37 16.17 1.78
C SER A 128 -22.01 14.78 1.72
N ARG A 129 -21.43 13.83 0.97
CA ARG A 129 -21.96 12.47 0.76
C ARG A 129 -21.11 11.33 1.35
N THR A 130 -20.01 11.65 2.03
CA THR A 130 -19.19 10.72 2.84
C THR A 130 -19.43 10.94 4.32
#